data_AF-A0A8T7DC59-F1
#
_entry.id   AF-A0A8T7DC59-F1
#
_cell.length_a   1.000
_cell.length_b   1.000
_cell.length_c   1.000
_cell.angle_alpha   90.00
_cell.angle_beta   90.00
_cell.angle_gamma   90.00
#
_symmetry.space_group_name_H-M   'P 1'
#
loop_
_entity.id
_entity.type
_entity.pdbx_description
1 polymer ?
#
loop_
_entity_poly.entity_id
_entity_poly.type
_entity_poly.pdbx_seq_one_letter_code
_entity_poly.pdbx_strand_id
1 'polypeptide(L)'
;PQPTGEFEELEADSLILALGQETDTGFLRNVEGLEIESDGTLIVDKNLMTGYAGLFAGGDMVPSERTVTIGVGHGKKAARCIDTWLRGEPHTRAPKHELASFDKLHVWYFTDSAQRFQGHIDLKDRQTSFDEVVDGLKRQDVLYEARRCLSCGNCFQCDGCYGACPDDAVIKHSDEEVAGIERETGEHRRYAFNYDRCTGCAVCFEQCPCHAIEMVREP
;
A
#
# COMPACT_ATOMS: atom_id res chain seq x y z
N PRO A 1 24.09 0.44 -20.87
CA PRO A 1 24.22 -0.38 -22.12
C PRO A 1 25.47 0.02 -22.91
N GLN A 2 26.27 -0.93 -23.38
CA GLN A 2 27.34 -0.67 -24.36
C GLN A 2 26.86 -1.13 -25.74
N PRO A 3 26.90 -0.27 -26.76
CA PRO A 3 26.46 -0.64 -28.10
C PRO A 3 27.42 -1.67 -28.71
N THR A 4 26.87 -2.69 -29.39
CA THR A 4 27.65 -3.74 -30.06
C THR A 4 28.25 -3.30 -31.40
N GLY A 5 27.70 -2.23 -32.00
CA GLY A 5 28.10 -1.74 -33.32
C GLY A 5 27.54 -2.55 -34.49
N GLU A 6 26.76 -3.60 -34.19
CA GLU A 6 26.01 -4.36 -35.18
C GLU A 6 24.62 -3.72 -35.39
N PHE A 7 24.19 -3.63 -36.64
CA PHE A 7 22.89 -3.05 -37.01
C PHE A 7 22.03 -4.13 -37.67
N GLU A 8 20.75 -4.13 -37.36
CA GLU A 8 19.74 -5.01 -37.97
C GLU A 8 18.58 -4.15 -38.47
N GLU A 9 18.10 -4.45 -39.67
CA GLU A 9 16.89 -3.85 -40.23
C GLU A 9 15.70 -4.78 -39.93
N LEU A 10 14.69 -4.26 -39.24
CA LEU A 10 13.47 -4.99 -38.89
C LEU A 10 12.30 -4.35 -39.64
N GLU A 11 11.60 -5.15 -40.45
CA GLU A 11 10.33 -4.72 -41.06
C GLU A 11 9.23 -4.65 -39.99
N ALA A 12 8.51 -3.53 -39.94
CA ALA A 12 7.38 -3.33 -39.04
C ALA A 12 6.31 -2.46 -39.67
N ASP A 13 5.04 -2.82 -39.48
CA ASP A 13 3.89 -2.02 -39.92
C ASP A 13 3.60 -0.83 -38.97
N SER A 14 4.14 -0.88 -37.75
CA SER A 14 3.90 0.12 -36.71
C SER A 14 5.07 0.22 -35.74
N LEU A 15 5.41 1.46 -35.37
CA LEU A 15 6.46 1.79 -34.40
C LEU A 15 5.84 2.56 -33.24
N ILE A 16 5.92 2.02 -32.03
CA ILE A 16 5.47 2.69 -30.80
C ILE A 16 6.71 3.23 -30.08
N LEU A 17 6.82 4.55 -29.98
CA LEU A 17 7.92 5.20 -29.28
C LEU A 17 7.68 5.14 -27.76
N ALA A 18 8.55 4.43 -27.04
CA ALA A 18 8.57 4.44 -25.57
C ALA A 18 9.26 5.73 -25.07
N LEU A 19 8.57 6.85 -25.24
CA LEU A 19 9.07 8.15 -24.79
C LEU A 19 9.10 8.22 -23.26
N GLY A 20 10.15 8.83 -22.73
CA GLY A 20 10.23 9.17 -21.31
C GLY A 20 9.34 10.35 -20.94
N GLN A 21 9.41 10.74 -19.68
CA GLN A 21 8.73 11.91 -19.14
C GLN A 21 9.73 12.86 -18.49
N GLU A 22 9.47 14.16 -18.59
CA GLU A 22 10.19 15.24 -17.91
C GLU A 22 9.23 15.99 -17.00
N THR A 23 9.76 16.50 -15.88
CA THR A 23 8.96 17.27 -14.94
C THR A 23 8.97 18.73 -15.35
N ASP A 24 7.80 19.31 -15.59
CA ASP A 24 7.69 20.76 -15.78
C ASP A 24 7.78 21.49 -14.43
N THR A 25 8.96 22.02 -14.11
CA THR A 25 9.20 22.83 -12.91
C THR A 25 9.36 24.31 -13.21
N GLY A 26 8.97 24.77 -14.40
CA GLY A 26 9.12 26.17 -14.82
C GLY A 26 8.46 27.15 -13.84
N PHE A 27 7.31 26.77 -13.27
CA PHE A 27 6.56 27.58 -12.32
C PHE A 27 7.21 27.70 -10.92
N LEU A 28 8.18 26.83 -10.60
CA LEU A 28 8.85 26.80 -9.30
C LEU A 28 10.17 27.58 -9.27
N ARG A 29 10.72 27.97 -10.43
CA ARG A 29 12.06 28.58 -10.54
C ARG A 29 12.23 29.89 -9.78
N ASN A 30 11.15 30.59 -9.47
CA ASN A 30 11.16 31.87 -8.75
C ASN A 30 10.93 31.70 -7.23
N VAL A 31 10.75 30.48 -6.73
CA VAL A 31 10.59 30.21 -5.31
C VAL A 31 11.97 30.05 -4.69
N GLU A 32 12.31 30.94 -3.76
CA GLU A 32 13.60 30.93 -3.06
C GLU A 32 13.80 29.62 -2.27
N GLY A 33 15.02 29.11 -2.24
CA GLY A 33 15.37 27.91 -1.49
C GLY A 33 14.99 26.59 -2.15
N LEU A 34 14.37 26.59 -3.33
CA LEU A 34 14.16 25.36 -4.10
C LEU A 34 15.41 24.97 -4.87
N GLU A 35 15.81 23.71 -4.73
CA GLU A 35 16.89 23.09 -5.48
C GLU A 35 16.28 22.19 -6.56
N ILE A 36 16.54 22.51 -7.83
CA ILE A 36 16.02 21.80 -9.00
C ILE A 36 17.21 21.34 -9.85
N GLU A 37 17.25 20.04 -10.16
CA GLU A 37 18.26 19.44 -11.03
C GLU A 37 18.04 19.84 -12.50
N SER A 38 19.04 19.58 -13.34
CA SER A 38 19.01 19.94 -14.76
C SER A 38 17.88 19.26 -15.55
N ASP A 39 17.39 18.11 -15.08
CA ASP A 39 16.28 17.37 -15.68
C ASP A 39 14.90 17.78 -15.12
N GLY A 40 14.86 18.83 -14.30
CA GLY A 40 13.65 19.32 -13.65
C GLY A 40 13.30 18.63 -12.33
N THR A 41 14.09 17.67 -11.85
CA THR A 41 13.82 16.99 -10.58
C THR A 41 13.98 17.95 -9.39
N LEU A 42 12.96 18.04 -8.54
CA LEU A 42 12.96 18.87 -7.34
C LEU A 42 13.54 18.10 -6.15
N ILE A 43 14.58 18.65 -5.54
CA ILE A 43 15.24 18.03 -4.38
C ILE A 43 14.39 18.18 -3.14
N VAL A 44 14.25 17.07 -2.41
CA VAL A 44 13.51 17.00 -1.14
C VAL A 44 14.30 16.21 -0.11
N ASP A 45 14.01 16.48 1.17
CA ASP A 45 14.57 15.74 2.28
C ASP A 45 13.88 14.37 2.48
N LYS A 46 14.29 13.65 3.54
CA LYS A 46 13.72 12.35 3.91
C LYS A 46 12.22 12.41 4.24
N ASN A 47 11.66 13.57 4.56
CA ASN A 47 10.26 13.83 4.86
C ASN A 47 9.48 14.38 3.66
N LEU A 48 10.10 14.41 2.47
CA LEU A 48 9.54 14.99 1.25
C LEU A 48 9.37 16.52 1.29
N MET A 49 10.02 17.20 2.24
CA MET A 49 10.03 18.67 2.30
C MET A 49 11.11 19.20 1.37
N THR A 50 10.76 20.23 0.61
CA THR A 50 11.70 20.98 -0.23
C THR A 50 12.59 21.89 0.63
N GLY A 51 13.53 22.61 0.02
CA GLY A 51 14.29 23.64 0.75
C GLY A 51 13.45 24.85 1.19
N TYR A 52 12.21 24.98 0.70
CA TYR A 52 11.24 25.96 1.21
C TYR A 52 10.38 25.34 2.33
N ALA A 53 10.43 25.93 3.52
CA ALA A 53 9.73 25.42 4.69
C ALA A 53 8.20 25.36 4.47
N GLY A 54 7.62 24.18 4.72
CA GLY A 54 6.19 23.94 4.55
C GLY A 54 5.76 23.58 3.12
N LEU A 55 6.68 23.57 2.15
CA LEU A 55 6.44 23.09 0.80
C LEU A 55 6.98 21.66 0.64
N PHE A 56 6.10 20.74 0.25
CA PHE A 56 6.39 19.32 0.10
C PHE A 56 6.16 18.87 -1.34
N ALA A 57 6.93 17.89 -1.80
CA ALA A 57 6.81 17.33 -3.14
C ALA A 57 6.98 15.80 -3.14
N GLY A 58 6.31 15.14 -4.07
CA GLY A 58 6.30 13.68 -4.16
C GLY A 58 5.90 13.22 -5.56
N GLY A 59 5.85 11.91 -5.78
CA GLY A 59 5.69 11.35 -7.13
C GLY A 59 6.93 11.54 -8.00
N ASP A 60 6.71 11.72 -9.30
CA ASP A 60 7.76 11.64 -10.32
C ASP A 60 8.67 12.88 -10.37
N MET A 61 8.25 13.97 -9.71
CA MET A 61 9.01 15.23 -9.64
C MET A 61 10.14 15.23 -8.62
N VAL A 62 10.31 14.17 -7.83
CA VAL A 62 11.38 14.04 -6.83
C VAL A 62 12.32 12.87 -7.15
N PRO A 63 13.52 12.79 -6.55
CA PRO A 63 14.49 11.72 -6.83
C PRO A 63 13.99 10.35 -6.37
N SER A 64 13.19 9.68 -7.19
CA SER A 64 12.59 8.38 -6.89
C SER A 64 12.28 7.56 -8.13
N GLU A 65 12.00 6.28 -7.90
CA GLU A 65 11.45 5.42 -8.94
C GLU A 65 10.09 5.95 -9.39
N ARG A 66 10.00 6.29 -10.68
CA ARG A 66 8.82 6.92 -11.29
C ARG A 66 7.72 5.89 -11.62
N THR A 67 7.21 5.24 -10.57
CA THR A 67 6.14 4.25 -10.66
C THR A 67 4.90 4.73 -9.92
N VAL A 68 3.72 4.31 -10.39
CA VAL A 68 2.43 4.68 -9.76
C VAL A 68 2.40 4.31 -8.28
N THR A 69 2.96 3.15 -7.90
CA THR A 69 2.98 2.68 -6.51
C THR A 69 3.85 3.57 -5.62
N ILE A 70 4.99 4.05 -6.13
CA ILE A 70 5.85 5.00 -5.42
C ILE A 70 5.16 6.36 -5.31
N GLY A 71 4.51 6.84 -6.37
CA GLY A 71 3.75 8.09 -6.33
C GLY A 71 2.63 8.08 -5.29
N VAL A 72 1.83 7.01 -5.24
CA VAL A 72 0.81 6.82 -4.19
C VAL A 72 1.44 6.76 -2.80
N GLY A 73 2.57 6.06 -2.66
CA GLY A 73 3.34 6.01 -1.43
C GLY A 73 3.84 7.38 -0.97
N HIS A 74 4.32 8.20 -1.90
CA HIS A 74 4.73 9.58 -1.67
C HIS A 74 3.56 10.45 -1.22
N GLY A 75 2.38 10.33 -1.84
CA GLY A 75 1.19 11.04 -1.39
C GLY A 75 0.83 10.74 0.07
N LYS A 76 0.81 9.46 0.45
CA LYS A 76 0.53 9.04 1.84
C LYS A 76 1.61 9.52 2.82
N LYS A 77 2.87 9.49 2.40
CA LYS A 77 4.01 9.95 3.21
C LYS A 77 3.97 11.48 3.39
N ALA A 78 3.78 12.23 2.32
CA ALA A 78 3.68 13.69 2.35
C ALA A 78 2.54 14.14 3.26
N ALA A 79 1.36 13.52 3.17
CA ALA A 79 0.23 13.83 4.06
C ALA A 79 0.59 13.69 5.55
N ARG A 80 1.30 12.62 5.94
CA ARG A 80 1.76 12.41 7.33
C ARG A 80 2.85 13.42 7.74
N CYS A 81 3.74 13.77 6.83
CA CYS A 81 4.80 14.75 7.09
C CYS A 81 4.23 16.17 7.21
N ILE A 82 3.23 16.52 6.39
CA ILE A 82 2.50 17.79 6.48
C ILE A 82 1.77 17.88 7.82
N ASP A 83 1.04 16.82 8.23
CA ASP A 83 0.32 16.80 9.52
C ASP A 83 1.26 17.00 10.71
N THR A 84 2.36 16.25 10.77
CA THR A 84 3.36 16.39 11.84
C THR A 84 4.07 17.75 11.82
N TRP A 85 4.38 18.29 10.64
CA TRP A 85 4.95 19.64 10.50
C TRP A 85 4.00 20.72 11.01
N LEU A 86 2.71 20.65 10.67
CA LEU A 86 1.70 21.59 11.15
C LEU A 86 1.51 21.54 12.68
N ARG A 87 1.78 20.38 13.30
CA ARG A 87 1.76 20.20 14.76
C ARG A 87 3.07 20.58 15.44
N GLY A 88 4.14 20.82 14.70
CA GLY A 88 5.49 21.02 15.25
C GLY A 88 6.11 19.73 15.83
N GLU A 89 5.65 18.57 15.39
CA GLU A 89 6.10 17.26 15.85
C GLU A 89 7.04 16.61 14.81
N PRO A 90 8.01 15.79 15.24
CA PRO A 90 8.85 15.05 14.31
C PRO A 90 8.07 13.90 13.64
N HIS A 91 8.18 13.78 12.32
CA HIS A 91 7.65 12.60 11.62
C HIS A 91 8.48 11.35 11.95
N THR A 92 7.87 10.38 12.64
CA THR A 92 8.44 9.06 12.86
C THR A 92 7.78 8.04 11.93
N ARG A 93 8.58 7.39 11.10
CA ARG A 93 8.11 6.31 10.23
C ARG A 93 7.77 5.09 11.09
N ALA A 94 6.53 4.64 11.03
CA ALA A 94 6.14 3.35 11.61
C ALA A 94 7.00 2.21 11.03
N PRO A 95 7.33 1.18 11.83
CA PRO A 95 7.98 -0.03 11.33
C PRO A 95 7.21 -0.58 10.13
N LYS A 96 7.93 -1.06 9.12
CA LYS A 96 7.29 -1.78 8.02
C LYS A 96 6.84 -3.14 8.55
N HIS A 97 5.62 -3.55 8.20
CA HIS A 97 5.21 -4.94 8.37
C HIS A 97 6.08 -5.84 7.49
N GLU A 98 6.24 -7.09 7.91
CA GLU A 98 6.87 -8.10 7.07
C GLU A 98 6.08 -8.30 5.77
N LEU A 99 6.79 -8.67 4.71
CA LEU A 99 6.15 -9.01 3.45
C LEU A 99 5.46 -10.37 3.59
N ALA A 100 4.19 -10.42 3.19
CA ALA A 100 3.49 -11.68 2.96
C ALA A 100 4.00 -12.28 1.64
N SER A 101 4.96 -13.19 1.74
CA SER A 101 5.48 -13.96 0.60
C SER A 101 4.45 -15.01 0.15
N PHE A 102 4.63 -15.54 -1.07
CA PHE A 102 3.68 -16.48 -1.67
C PHE A 102 3.42 -17.73 -0.81
N ASP A 103 4.45 -18.23 -0.11
CA ASP A 103 4.36 -19.37 0.80
C ASP A 103 3.51 -19.09 2.06
N LYS A 104 3.34 -17.82 2.44
CA LYS A 104 2.43 -17.39 3.51
C LYS A 104 0.98 -17.26 3.04
N LEU A 105 0.70 -17.40 1.74
CA LEU A 105 -0.66 -17.24 1.19
C LEU A 105 -1.38 -18.60 1.17
N HIS A 106 -2.42 -18.75 1.99
CA HIS A 106 -3.30 -19.93 1.94
C HIS A 106 -4.31 -19.82 0.79
N VAL A 107 -3.83 -19.95 -0.45
CA VAL A 107 -4.63 -19.79 -1.68
C VAL A 107 -5.73 -20.84 -1.86
N TRP A 108 -5.68 -21.95 -1.12
CA TRP A 108 -6.74 -22.97 -1.06
C TRP A 108 -7.94 -22.52 -0.23
N TYR A 109 -7.79 -21.47 0.58
CA TYR A 109 -8.89 -20.87 1.33
C TYR A 109 -9.70 -20.00 0.38
N PHE A 110 -10.64 -20.64 -0.33
CA PHE A 110 -11.55 -19.96 -1.23
C PHE A 110 -12.58 -19.16 -0.44
N THR A 111 -12.35 -17.86 -0.31
CA THR A 111 -13.43 -16.93 -0.01
C THR A 111 -14.25 -16.77 -1.29
N ASP A 112 -15.58 -17.00 -1.24
CA ASP A 112 -16.52 -16.66 -2.32
C ASP A 112 -16.53 -15.13 -2.55
N SER A 113 -15.48 -14.68 -3.24
CA SER A 113 -15.03 -13.30 -3.26
C SER A 113 -14.68 -12.88 -4.68
N ALA A 114 -15.57 -13.19 -5.62
CA ALA A 114 -15.41 -12.76 -7.01
C ALA A 114 -15.39 -11.24 -7.09
N GLN A 115 -14.46 -10.69 -7.88
CA GLN A 115 -14.38 -9.25 -8.09
C GLN A 115 -15.67 -8.73 -8.70
N ARG A 116 -16.15 -7.59 -8.20
CA ARG A 116 -17.30 -6.88 -8.76
C ARG A 116 -16.92 -6.23 -10.07
N PHE A 117 -17.84 -6.35 -11.02
CA PHE A 117 -17.66 -5.77 -12.35
C PHE A 117 -17.63 -4.24 -12.27
N GLN A 118 -16.63 -3.66 -12.93
CA GLN A 118 -16.59 -2.23 -13.21
C GLN A 118 -16.82 -2.04 -14.71
N GLY A 119 -17.78 -1.18 -15.03
CA GLY A 119 -18.00 -0.79 -16.41
C GLY A 119 -16.76 -0.10 -16.98
N HIS A 120 -16.64 -0.15 -18.29
CA HIS A 120 -15.62 0.60 -19.00
C HIS A 120 -16.28 1.33 -20.14
N ILE A 121 -15.85 2.55 -20.41
CA ILE A 121 -16.32 3.29 -21.58
C ILE A 121 -15.87 2.56 -22.87
N ASP A 122 -16.66 2.69 -23.93
CA ASP A 122 -16.36 2.05 -25.21
C ASP A 122 -15.09 2.64 -25.86
N LEU A 123 -14.37 1.81 -26.61
CA LEU A 123 -13.09 2.21 -27.22
C LEU A 123 -13.17 3.46 -28.10
N LYS A 124 -14.32 3.71 -28.74
CA LYS A 124 -14.53 4.88 -29.59
C LYS A 124 -14.57 6.18 -28.79
N ASP A 125 -15.15 6.12 -27.60
CA ASP A 125 -15.31 7.29 -26.73
C ASP A 125 -14.00 7.60 -26.00
N ARG A 126 -13.23 6.56 -25.61
CA ARG A 126 -11.86 6.69 -25.03
C ARG A 126 -10.91 7.54 -25.85
N GLN A 127 -11.09 7.59 -27.17
CA GLN A 127 -10.21 8.32 -28.08
C GLN A 127 -10.51 9.82 -28.14
N THR A 128 -11.69 10.23 -27.69
CA THR A 128 -12.22 11.58 -27.94
C THR A 128 -12.58 12.33 -26.67
N SER A 129 -12.66 11.65 -25.52
CA SER A 129 -12.91 12.29 -24.23
C SER A 129 -11.79 12.03 -23.20
N PHE A 130 -11.77 12.89 -22.18
CA PHE A 130 -10.97 12.72 -20.98
C PHE A 130 -11.82 12.16 -19.82
N ASP A 131 -12.93 11.51 -20.15
CA ASP A 131 -13.79 10.89 -19.14
C ASP A 131 -13.07 9.70 -18.50
N GLU A 132 -13.43 9.40 -17.25
CA GLU A 132 -12.89 8.27 -16.52
C GLU A 132 -13.17 6.97 -17.29
N VAL A 133 -12.11 6.20 -17.57
CA VAL A 133 -12.23 5.02 -18.44
C VAL A 133 -12.89 3.85 -17.71
N VAL A 134 -12.60 3.73 -16.41
CA VAL A 134 -13.10 2.66 -15.56
C VAL A 134 -14.13 3.24 -14.60
N ASP A 135 -15.37 2.77 -14.69
CA ASP A 135 -16.44 3.26 -13.83
C ASP A 135 -16.12 3.05 -12.34
N GLY A 136 -16.54 4.01 -11.54
CA GLY A 136 -16.56 3.86 -10.09
C GLY A 136 -17.49 2.73 -9.65
N LEU A 137 -17.13 2.07 -8.56
CA LEU A 137 -17.98 1.06 -7.94
C LEU A 137 -19.20 1.72 -7.26
N LYS A 138 -20.36 1.06 -7.35
CA LYS A 138 -21.53 1.46 -6.56
C LYS A 138 -21.24 1.22 -5.09
N ARG A 139 -21.90 1.97 -4.19
CA ARG A 139 -21.71 1.84 -2.74
C ARG A 139 -21.78 0.39 -2.22
N GLN A 140 -22.73 -0.40 -2.74
CA GLN A 140 -22.88 -1.80 -2.34
C GLN A 140 -21.67 -2.66 -2.78
N ASP A 141 -21.15 -2.42 -3.99
CA ASP A 141 -19.98 -3.11 -4.51
C ASP A 141 -18.71 -2.70 -3.75
N VAL A 142 -18.56 -1.42 -3.42
CA VAL A 142 -17.44 -0.92 -2.57
C VAL A 142 -17.43 -1.64 -1.22
N LEU A 143 -18.59 -1.74 -0.55
CA LEU A 143 -18.69 -2.41 0.74
C LEU A 143 -18.39 -3.91 0.64
N TYR A 144 -18.75 -4.55 -0.48
CA TYR A 144 -18.40 -5.94 -0.74
C TYR A 144 -16.90 -6.10 -0.97
N GLU A 145 -16.31 -5.29 -1.86
CA GLU A 145 -14.89 -5.29 -2.21
C GLU A 145 -14.01 -5.06 -0.98
N ALA A 146 -14.38 -4.12 -0.11
CA ALA A 146 -13.66 -3.82 1.13
C ALA A 146 -13.67 -4.98 2.15
N ARG A 147 -14.61 -5.92 2.02
CA ARG A 147 -14.69 -7.12 2.87
C ARG A 147 -13.98 -8.33 2.27
N ARG A 148 -13.51 -8.26 1.02
CA ARG A 148 -12.81 -9.37 0.38
C ARG A 148 -11.44 -9.53 1.03
N CYS A 149 -11.16 -10.73 1.54
CA CYS A 149 -9.81 -11.09 1.92
C CYS A 149 -8.98 -11.37 0.65
N LEU A 150 -7.81 -10.75 0.54
CA LEU A 150 -6.83 -11.02 -0.52
C LEU A 150 -5.57 -11.73 0.03
N SER A 151 -5.67 -12.31 1.22
CA SER A 151 -4.57 -12.99 1.94
C SER A 151 -3.30 -12.14 2.11
N CYS A 152 -3.42 -10.81 2.16
CA CYS A 152 -2.28 -9.89 2.12
C CYS A 152 -1.42 -9.78 3.39
N GLY A 153 -1.53 -10.73 4.34
CA GLY A 153 -0.81 -10.66 5.62
C GLY A 153 -1.58 -9.97 6.76
N ASN A 154 -2.68 -9.28 6.45
CA ASN A 154 -3.44 -8.50 7.45
C ASN A 154 -4.67 -9.26 7.95
N CYS A 155 -4.84 -9.31 9.27
CA CYS A 155 -6.01 -9.93 9.89
C CYS A 155 -7.29 -9.20 9.47
N PHE A 156 -8.30 -9.95 9.00
CA PHE A 156 -9.63 -9.44 8.67
C PHE A 156 -10.73 -9.94 9.61
N GLN A 157 -10.36 -10.49 10.76
CA GLN A 157 -11.28 -10.87 11.83
C GLN A 157 -12.32 -11.93 11.44
N CYS A 158 -11.88 -12.98 10.74
CA CYS A 158 -12.74 -14.09 10.35
C CYS A 158 -13.12 -15.05 11.48
N ASP A 159 -12.59 -14.84 12.70
CA ASP A 159 -12.74 -15.74 13.84
C ASP A 159 -12.19 -17.17 13.65
N GLY A 160 -11.51 -17.46 12.54
CA GLY A 160 -10.97 -18.79 12.26
C GLY A 160 -9.98 -19.28 13.34
N CYS A 161 -9.07 -18.41 13.79
CA CYS A 161 -8.14 -18.75 14.86
C CYS A 161 -8.82 -18.97 16.21
N TYR A 162 -9.86 -18.18 16.50
CA TYR A 162 -10.66 -18.27 17.73
C TYR A 162 -11.42 -19.58 17.79
N GLY A 163 -12.12 -19.95 16.71
CA GLY A 163 -12.87 -21.20 16.64
C GLY A 163 -12.02 -22.46 16.52
N ALA A 164 -10.81 -22.36 15.98
CA ALA A 164 -9.92 -23.51 15.78
C ALA A 164 -9.07 -23.87 17.01
N CYS A 165 -9.02 -23.01 18.04
CA CYS A 165 -8.19 -23.25 19.22
C CYS A 165 -8.82 -24.34 20.12
N PRO A 166 -8.15 -25.49 20.33
CA PRO A 166 -8.71 -26.56 21.15
C PRO A 166 -8.70 -26.28 22.66
N ASP A 167 -7.84 -25.36 23.10
CA ASP A 167 -7.58 -25.09 24.53
C ASP A 167 -8.19 -23.75 25.02
N ASP A 168 -9.01 -23.09 24.18
CA ASP A 168 -9.55 -21.74 24.45
C ASP A 168 -8.46 -20.73 24.84
N ALA A 169 -7.30 -20.82 24.17
CA ALA A 169 -6.16 -19.93 24.38
C ALA A 169 -6.26 -18.63 23.56
N VAL A 170 -7.12 -18.57 22.54
CA VAL A 170 -7.34 -17.35 21.75
C VAL A 170 -8.44 -16.52 22.41
N ILE A 171 -8.10 -15.30 22.84
CA ILE A 171 -9.03 -14.34 23.43
C ILE A 171 -9.55 -13.43 22.31
N LYS A 172 -10.87 -13.32 22.18
CA LYS A 172 -11.51 -12.34 21.29
C LYS A 172 -11.95 -11.13 22.08
N HIS A 173 -11.36 -9.98 21.78
CA HIS A 173 -11.70 -8.72 22.44
C HIS A 173 -13.08 -8.18 21.99
N SER A 174 -13.76 -7.46 22.88
CA SER A 174 -14.94 -6.64 22.54
C SER A 174 -14.54 -5.39 21.77
N ASP A 175 -15.50 -4.72 21.15
CA ASP A 175 -15.22 -3.50 20.40
C ASP A 175 -14.74 -2.37 21.33
N GLU A 176 -15.23 -2.33 22.57
CA GLU A 176 -14.76 -1.39 23.60
C GLU A 176 -13.32 -1.69 24.04
N GLU A 177 -12.97 -2.96 24.21
CA GLU A 177 -11.60 -3.37 24.57
C GLU A 177 -10.62 -3.04 23.45
N VAL A 178 -10.99 -3.30 22.18
CA VAL A 178 -10.18 -2.93 21.01
C VAL A 178 -9.97 -1.42 20.97
N ALA A 179 -11.02 -0.61 21.18
CA ALA A 179 -10.89 0.84 21.23
C ALA A 179 -10.03 1.33 22.42
N GLY A 180 -9.98 0.57 23.52
CA GLY A 180 -9.03 0.77 24.62
C GLY A 180 -7.59 0.55 24.15
N ILE A 181 -7.30 -0.63 23.59
CA ILE A 181 -5.98 -1.02 23.10
C ILE A 181 -5.46 -0.04 22.04
N GLU A 182 -6.31 0.35 21.08
CA GLU A 182 -5.95 1.31 20.03
C GLU A 182 -5.57 2.68 20.60
N ARG A 183 -6.27 3.17 21.64
CA ARG A 183 -5.94 4.45 22.28
C ARG A 183 -4.62 4.40 23.03
N GLU A 184 -4.29 3.26 23.62
CA GLU A 184 -3.06 3.09 24.41
C GLU A 184 -1.83 2.77 23.55
N THR A 185 -2.00 1.96 22.51
CA THR A 185 -0.89 1.39 21.72
C THR A 185 -0.83 1.91 20.29
N GLY A 186 -1.93 2.48 19.78
CA GLY A 186 -2.08 2.81 18.36
C GLY A 186 -2.34 1.61 17.46
N GLU A 187 -2.48 0.40 18.01
CA GLU A 187 -2.64 -0.84 17.25
C GLU A 187 -4.05 -1.44 17.38
N HIS A 188 -4.60 -1.87 16.25
CA HIS A 188 -5.88 -2.57 16.21
C HIS A 188 -5.70 -4.07 16.48
N ARG A 189 -6.02 -4.53 17.71
CA ARG A 189 -5.84 -5.93 18.12
C ARG A 189 -7.15 -6.58 18.54
N ARG A 190 -7.80 -7.29 17.60
CA ARG A 190 -9.06 -8.03 17.89
C ARG A 190 -8.83 -9.33 18.68
N TYR A 191 -7.67 -9.95 18.53
CA TYR A 191 -7.34 -11.21 19.18
C TYR A 191 -6.06 -11.10 20.00
N ALA A 192 -6.04 -11.79 21.14
CA ALA A 192 -4.87 -12.00 21.98
C ALA A 192 -4.71 -13.49 22.28
N PHE A 193 -3.55 -13.89 22.79
CA PHE A 193 -3.24 -15.29 23.11
C PHE A 193 -2.90 -15.44 24.58
N ASN A 194 -3.62 -16.31 25.29
CA ASN A 194 -3.31 -16.72 26.65
C ASN A 194 -2.27 -17.83 26.62
N TYR A 195 -1.02 -17.49 26.89
CA TYR A 195 0.09 -18.44 26.89
C TYR A 195 -0.02 -19.52 27.96
N ASP A 196 -0.69 -19.27 29.09
CA ASP A 196 -0.90 -20.27 30.15
C ASP A 196 -1.83 -21.41 29.69
N ARG A 197 -2.64 -21.17 28.65
CA ARG A 197 -3.53 -22.18 28.05
C ARG A 197 -3.02 -22.67 26.70
N CYS A 198 -2.06 -21.98 26.10
CA CYS A 198 -1.56 -22.32 24.77
C CYS A 198 -0.65 -23.55 24.84
N THR A 199 -1.06 -24.63 24.18
CA THR A 199 -0.26 -25.88 24.10
C THR A 199 0.78 -25.88 22.98
N GLY A 200 0.87 -24.81 22.19
CA GLY A 200 1.81 -24.70 21.07
C GLY A 200 1.45 -25.56 19.85
N CYS A 201 0.22 -26.06 19.74
CA CYS A 201 -0.22 -26.97 18.67
C CYS A 201 -0.27 -26.36 17.26
N ALA A 202 -0.06 -25.05 17.11
CA ALA A 202 -0.04 -24.30 15.84
C ALA A 202 -1.34 -24.30 15.00
N VAL A 203 -2.44 -24.89 15.49
CA VAL A 203 -3.70 -24.96 14.72
C VAL A 203 -4.24 -23.58 14.34
N CYS A 204 -4.20 -22.60 15.25
CA CYS A 204 -4.64 -21.24 14.97
C CYS A 204 -3.79 -20.55 13.89
N PHE A 205 -2.49 -20.86 13.84
CA PHE A 205 -1.53 -20.36 12.86
C PHE A 205 -1.77 -20.98 11.48
N GLU A 206 -1.87 -22.31 11.40
CA GLU A 206 -2.10 -23.04 10.15
C GLU A 206 -3.46 -22.75 9.52
N GLN A 207 -4.48 -22.47 10.33
CA GLN A 207 -5.80 -22.12 9.82
C GLN A 207 -5.93 -20.65 9.42
N CYS A 208 -4.95 -19.80 9.73
CA CYS A 208 -5.04 -18.37 9.42
C CYS A 208 -4.95 -18.13 7.90
N PRO A 209 -6.04 -17.72 7.22
CA PRO A 209 -6.05 -17.59 5.76
C PRO A 209 -5.17 -16.46 5.20
N CYS A 210 -4.75 -15.54 6.08
CA CYS A 210 -3.89 -14.41 5.76
C CYS A 210 -2.55 -14.47 6.50
N HIS A 211 -2.26 -15.55 7.23
CA HIS A 211 -1.00 -15.72 7.96
C HIS A 211 -0.65 -14.53 8.88
N ALA A 212 -1.67 -13.97 9.54
CA ALA A 212 -1.54 -12.83 10.45
C ALA A 212 -1.11 -13.23 11.88
N ILE A 213 -0.74 -14.49 12.10
CA ILE A 213 -0.31 -15.04 13.39
C ILE A 213 1.14 -15.47 13.23
N GLU A 214 1.96 -15.21 14.23
CA GLU A 214 3.35 -15.67 14.31
C GLU A 214 3.49 -16.65 15.48
N MET A 215 4.18 -17.78 15.23
CA MET A 215 4.53 -18.73 16.28
C MET A 215 5.88 -18.34 16.89
N VAL A 216 5.88 -18.03 18.18
CA VAL A 216 7.10 -17.76 18.95
C VAL A 216 7.47 -18.97 19.80
N ARG A 217 8.78 -19.18 20.03
CA ARG A 217 9.24 -20.23 20.95
C ARG A 217 8.93 -19.83 22.39
N GLU A 218 8.58 -20.82 23.20
CA GLU A 218 8.44 -20.62 24.65
C GLU A 218 9.81 -20.16 25.22
N PRO A 219 9.85 -19.13 26.08
CA PRO A 219 11.06 -18.60 26.67
C PRO A 219 11.88 -19.61 27.49
#